data_AF-A0A023G6M0-F1
#
_entry.id   AF-A0A023G6M0-F1
#
_cell.length_a   1.000
_cell.length_b   1.000
_cell.length_c   1.000
_cell.angle_alpha   90.00
_cell.angle_beta   90.00
_cell.angle_gamma   90.00
#
_symmetry.space_group_name_H-M   'P 1'
#
loop_
_entity.id
_entity.type
_entity.pdbx_description
1 polymer ?
#
loop_
_entity_poly.entity_id
_entity_poly.type
_entity_poly.pdbx_seq_one_letter_code
_entity_poly.pdbx_strand_id
1 'polypeptide(L)'
;RMIIRIVFLAFFVVVVWCHRQPDCKMMGGHRVSCGTRVRYGNPCIEEYCAKGGRRAILTCGSNGAPACLMPRPLGYNPEAFPYCCVEKPPCTQEEIEKYEQEIEARNRETEEMC
;
A
#
# COMPACT_ATOMS: atom_id res chain seq x y z
N ARG A 1 37.51 28.96 -12.92
CA ARG A 1 36.09 28.89 -13.35
C ARG A 1 35.61 27.49 -13.75
N MET A 2 36.50 26.54 -14.09
CA MET A 2 36.14 25.16 -14.49
C MET A 2 35.80 24.24 -13.29
N ILE A 3 36.47 24.43 -12.15
CA ILE A 3 36.32 23.60 -10.94
C ILE A 3 34.92 23.72 -10.31
N ILE A 4 34.32 24.92 -10.30
CA ILE A 4 33.00 25.17 -9.71
C ILE A 4 31.90 24.37 -10.44
N ARG A 5 31.98 24.25 -11.77
CA ARG A 5 30.99 23.50 -12.55
C ARG A 5 31.03 21.99 -12.27
N ILE A 6 32.20 21.45 -11.95
CA ILE A 6 32.38 20.02 -11.62
C ILE A 6 31.76 19.71 -10.26
N VAL A 7 31.93 20.61 -9.28
CA VAL A 7 31.33 20.46 -7.94
C VAL A 7 29.79 20.49 -8.01
N PHE A 8 29.21 21.37 -8.83
CA PHE A 8 27.76 21.41 -9.05
C PHE A 8 27.22 20.14 -9.74
N LEU A 9 27.95 19.60 -10.73
CA LEU A 9 27.59 18.36 -11.41
C LEU A 9 27.63 17.15 -10.47
N ALA A 10 28.66 17.05 -9.63
CA ALA A 10 28.77 15.97 -8.64
C ALA A 10 27.62 16.03 -7.62
N PHE A 11 27.25 17.23 -7.15
CA PHE A 11 26.10 17.41 -6.25
C PHE A 11 24.78 17.01 -6.93
N PHE A 12 24.58 17.39 -8.19
CA PHE A 12 23.35 17.07 -8.92
C PHE A 12 23.18 15.57 -9.15
N VAL A 13 24.25 14.85 -9.49
CA VAL A 13 24.20 13.39 -9.72
C VAL A 13 23.92 12.66 -8.41
N VAL A 14 24.51 13.08 -7.29
CA VAL A 14 24.27 12.47 -5.97
C VAL A 14 22.83 12.72 -5.50
N VAL A 15 22.30 13.93 -5.66
CA VAL A 15 20.92 14.27 -5.25
C VAL A 15 19.87 13.55 -6.11
N VAL A 16 20.10 13.41 -7.42
CA VAL A 16 19.18 12.69 -8.32
C VAL A 16 19.21 11.17 -8.11
N TRP A 17 20.35 10.60 -7.72
CA TRP A 17 20.44 9.16 -7.41
C TRP A 17 19.82 8.78 -6.06
N CYS A 18 19.87 9.67 -5.05
CA CYS A 18 19.31 9.38 -3.73
C CYS A 18 17.77 9.33 -3.67
N HIS A 19 17.05 9.81 -4.68
CA HIS A 19 15.59 9.92 -4.63
C HIS A 19 14.82 8.78 -5.33
N ARG A 20 15.50 7.80 -5.94
CA ARG A 20 14.80 6.70 -6.62
C ARG A 20 14.48 5.58 -5.63
N GLN A 21 13.45 5.79 -4.82
CA GLN A 21 12.87 4.70 -4.03
C GLN A 21 12.39 3.57 -4.97
N PRO A 22 12.50 2.30 -4.56
CA PRO A 22 12.07 1.18 -5.38
C PRO A 22 10.55 1.17 -5.55
N ASP A 23 10.10 1.37 -6.79
CA ASP A 23 8.67 1.32 -7.13
C ASP A 23 8.21 -0.12 -7.43
N CYS A 24 6.95 -0.43 -7.12
CA CYS A 24 6.30 -1.67 -7.55
C CYS A 24 5.44 -1.43 -8.79
N LYS A 25 5.53 -2.34 -9.77
CA LYS A 25 4.58 -2.38 -10.89
C LYS A 25 3.35 -3.20 -10.49
N MET A 26 2.19 -2.55 -10.47
CA MET A 26 0.91 -3.15 -10.11
C MET A 26 0.21 -3.82 -11.30
N MET A 27 -0.88 -4.56 -11.04
CA MET A 27 -1.63 -5.30 -12.07
C MET A 27 -2.10 -4.40 -13.22
N GLY A 28 -2.45 -3.14 -12.93
CA GLY A 28 -2.84 -2.13 -13.93
C GLY A 28 -1.68 -1.47 -14.68
N GLY A 29 -0.46 -1.98 -14.54
CA GLY A 29 0.75 -1.47 -15.21
C GLY A 29 1.33 -0.17 -14.64
N HIS A 30 0.62 0.50 -13.73
CA HIS A 30 1.11 1.68 -13.02
C HIS A 30 2.17 1.31 -11.98
N ARG A 31 3.05 2.27 -11.71
CA ARG A 31 4.06 2.18 -10.66
C ARG A 31 3.60 2.95 -9.43
N VAL A 32 3.80 2.36 -8.27
CA VAL A 32 3.51 3.00 -6.98
C VAL A 32 4.73 2.93 -6.09
N SER A 33 4.83 3.90 -5.19
CA SER A 33 5.89 3.93 -4.19
C SER A 33 5.70 2.83 -3.14
N CYS A 34 6.78 2.51 -2.45
CA CYS A 34 6.76 1.64 -1.28
C CYS A 34 5.70 2.12 -0.27
N GLY A 35 5.00 1.16 0.36
CA GLY A 35 3.95 1.42 1.34
C GLY A 35 2.57 1.64 0.74
N THR A 36 2.47 1.82 -0.58
CA THR A 36 1.19 2.02 -1.24
C THR A 36 0.40 0.71 -1.32
N ARG A 37 -0.88 0.78 -0.91
CA ARG A 37 -1.90 -0.26 -1.10
C ARG A 37 -2.83 0.15 -2.24
N VAL A 38 -3.10 -0.76 -3.16
CA VAL A 38 -4.03 -0.55 -4.27
C VAL A 38 -5.10 -1.63 -4.21
N ARG A 39 -6.37 -1.22 -4.19
CA ARG A 39 -7.52 -2.11 -4.02
C ARG A 39 -8.28 -2.23 -5.33
N TYR A 40 -8.58 -3.47 -5.71
CA TYR A 40 -9.27 -3.83 -6.95
C TYR A 40 -10.57 -4.56 -6.63
N GLY A 41 -11.52 -4.48 -7.57
CA GLY A 41 -12.80 -5.18 -7.47
C GLY A 41 -12.94 -6.42 -8.34
N ASN A 42 -12.25 -6.45 -9.48
CA ASN A 42 -12.25 -7.60 -10.38
C ASN A 42 -10.83 -7.84 -10.93
N PRO A 43 -10.11 -8.87 -10.44
CA PRO A 43 -10.45 -9.72 -9.31
C PRO A 43 -10.49 -8.93 -7.98
N CYS A 44 -11.23 -9.44 -6.98
CA CYS A 44 -11.36 -8.82 -5.66
C CYS A 44 -10.09 -9.03 -4.83
N ILE A 45 -9.12 -8.12 -4.98
CA ILE A 45 -7.78 -8.22 -4.39
C ILE A 45 -7.26 -6.86 -3.91
N GLU A 46 -6.32 -6.89 -2.97
CA GLU A 46 -5.49 -5.75 -2.61
C GLU A 46 -4.03 -6.06 -2.94
N GLU A 47 -3.36 -5.16 -3.66
CA GLU A 47 -1.93 -5.23 -3.91
C GLU A 47 -1.20 -4.26 -2.99
N TYR A 48 -0.09 -4.70 -2.42
CA TYR A 48 0.75 -3.89 -1.54
C TYR A 48 2.20 -3.86 -2.06
N CYS A 49 2.77 -2.65 -2.12
CA CYS A 49 4.18 -2.47 -2.45
C CYS A 49 5.04 -2.51 -1.19
N ALA A 50 5.83 -3.57 -1.04
CA ALA A 50 6.78 -3.74 0.04
C ALA A 50 8.18 -3.23 -0.34
N LYS A 51 9.03 -3.08 0.68
CA LYS A 51 10.43 -2.67 0.53
C LYS A 51 11.15 -3.51 -0.52
N GLY A 52 11.95 -2.83 -1.34
CA GLY A 52 12.73 -3.47 -2.41
C GLY A 52 11.92 -3.79 -3.67
N GLY A 53 10.76 -3.15 -3.86
CA GLY A 53 9.95 -3.31 -5.07
C GLY A 53 9.19 -4.64 -5.14
N ARG A 54 8.99 -5.30 -3.99
CA ARG A 54 8.26 -6.57 -3.91
C ARG A 54 6.77 -6.30 -3.84
N ARG A 55 5.99 -6.96 -4.69
CA ARG A 55 4.54 -6.89 -4.68
C ARG A 55 3.95 -8.05 -3.89
N ALA A 56 3.11 -7.75 -2.91
CA ALA A 56 2.27 -8.72 -2.22
C ALA A 56 0.82 -8.59 -2.71
N ILE A 57 0.09 -9.71 -2.78
CA ILE A 57 -1.31 -9.74 -3.20
C ILE A 57 -2.11 -10.39 -2.08
N LEU A 58 -3.13 -9.69 -1.62
CA LEU A 58 -4.12 -10.13 -0.66
C LEU A 58 -5.42 -10.45 -1.39
N THR A 59 -5.92 -11.65 -1.17
CA THR A 59 -7.23 -12.12 -1.64
C THR A 59 -8.17 -12.26 -0.44
N CYS A 60 -9.48 -12.40 -0.67
CA CYS A 60 -10.45 -12.56 0.41
C CYS A 60 -10.11 -13.71 1.37
N GLY A 61 -9.52 -14.81 0.88
CA GLY A 61 -9.11 -15.96 1.70
C GLY A 61 -7.71 -15.88 2.30
N SER A 62 -6.96 -14.80 2.07
CA SER A 62 -5.61 -14.66 2.61
C SER A 62 -5.63 -14.36 4.11
N ASN A 63 -4.66 -14.88 4.88
CA ASN A 63 -4.54 -14.65 6.33
C ASN A 63 -4.42 -13.16 6.73
N GLY A 64 -4.01 -12.29 5.80
CA GLY A 64 -3.95 -10.84 6.03
C GLY A 64 -5.21 -10.07 5.65
N ALA A 65 -6.21 -10.73 5.06
CA ALA A 65 -7.49 -10.12 4.72
C ALA A 65 -8.36 -9.97 5.98
N PRO A 66 -9.20 -8.93 6.07
CA PRO A 66 -10.01 -8.68 7.27
C PRO A 66 -10.97 -9.85 7.50
N ALA A 67 -11.06 -10.37 8.72
CA ALA A 67 -11.91 -11.54 9.03
C ALA A 67 -13.40 -11.27 8.80
N CYS A 68 -13.81 -10.02 8.98
CA CYS A 68 -15.17 -9.52 8.84
C CYS A 68 -15.16 -8.19 8.05
N LEU A 69 -16.33 -7.73 7.61
CA LEU A 69 -16.48 -6.46 6.89
C LEU A 69 -16.95 -5.36 7.85
N MET A 70 -16.11 -4.33 8.01
CA MET A 70 -16.51 -3.11 8.72
C MET A 70 -17.60 -2.36 7.95
N PRO A 71 -18.35 -1.45 8.62
CA PRO A 71 -19.22 -0.51 7.92
C PRO A 71 -18.47 0.24 6.82
N ARG A 72 -19.08 0.36 5.65
CA ARG A 72 -18.45 1.01 4.49
C ARG A 72 -18.37 2.54 4.70
N PRO A 73 -17.18 3.16 4.61
CA PRO A 73 -17.04 4.61 4.67
C PRO A 73 -17.82 5.31 3.55
N LEU A 74 -18.26 6.53 3.81
CA LEU A 74 -18.88 7.38 2.79
C LEU A 74 -17.88 7.67 1.66
N GLY A 75 -18.33 7.52 0.41
CA GLY A 75 -17.50 7.70 -0.78
C GLY A 75 -16.62 6.50 -1.15
N TYR A 76 -16.68 5.40 -0.39
CA TYR A 76 -15.93 4.18 -0.72
C TYR A 76 -16.62 3.34 -1.81
N ASN A 77 -15.84 2.79 -2.74
CA ASN A 77 -16.38 1.93 -3.80
C ASN A 77 -16.82 0.56 -3.22
N PRO A 78 -18.11 0.16 -3.28
CA PRO A 78 -18.57 -1.17 -2.87
C PRO A 78 -17.82 -2.31 -3.52
N GLU A 79 -17.43 -2.11 -4.76
CA GLU A 79 -16.86 -3.17 -5.58
C GLU A 79 -15.38 -3.37 -5.28
N ALA A 80 -14.73 -2.49 -4.52
CA ALA A 80 -13.30 -2.63 -4.20
C ALA A 80 -13.07 -3.49 -2.96
N PHE A 81 -11.92 -4.17 -2.91
CA PHE A 81 -11.47 -4.88 -1.71
C PHE A 81 -11.46 -3.93 -0.47
N PRO A 82 -11.83 -4.38 0.74
CA PRO A 82 -12.34 -5.72 1.08
C PRO A 82 -13.84 -5.91 0.84
N TYR A 83 -14.58 -4.89 0.40
CA TYR A 83 -16.05 -4.92 0.34
C TYR A 83 -16.62 -5.83 -0.75
N CYS A 84 -15.82 -6.15 -1.79
CA CYS A 84 -16.18 -7.18 -2.75
C CYS A 84 -16.07 -8.62 -2.21
N CYS A 85 -15.57 -8.83 -0.98
CA CYS A 85 -15.51 -10.15 -0.34
C CYS A 85 -16.87 -10.53 0.27
N VAL A 86 -17.86 -10.81 -0.56
CA VAL A 86 -19.27 -11.08 -0.16
C VAL A 86 -19.45 -12.29 0.77
N GLU A 87 -18.46 -13.17 0.85
CA GLU A 87 -18.47 -14.35 1.73
C GLU A 87 -18.21 -14.00 3.21
N LYS A 88 -17.71 -12.80 3.50
CA LYS A 88 -17.32 -12.42 4.86
C LYS A 88 -18.49 -11.81 5.64
N PRO A 89 -18.68 -12.19 6.91
CA PRO A 89 -19.73 -11.60 7.75
C PRO A 89 -19.43 -10.14 8.08
N PRO A 90 -20.46 -9.33 8.43
CA PRO A 90 -20.24 -8.00 8.99
C PRO A 90 -19.54 -8.10 10.37
N CYS A 91 -18.66 -7.15 10.67
CA CYS A 91 -17.97 -7.10 11.97
C CYS A 91 -18.92 -6.72 13.11
N THR A 92 -18.66 -7.27 14.29
CA THR A 92 -19.22 -6.79 15.57
C THR A 92 -18.51 -5.50 16.01
N GLN A 93 -19.11 -4.76 16.95
CA GLN A 93 -18.52 -3.53 17.48
C GLN A 93 -17.13 -3.76 18.13
N GLU A 94 -16.98 -4.85 18.89
CA GLU A 94 -15.70 -5.21 19.51
C GLU A 94 -14.61 -5.54 18.47
N GLU A 95 -14.99 -6.15 17.35
CA GLU A 95 -14.06 -6.44 16.25
C GLU A 95 -13.66 -5.18 15.49
N ILE A 96 -14.57 -4.22 15.33
CA ILE A 96 -14.27 -2.92 14.71
C ILE A 96 -13.22 -2.18 15.54
N GLU A 97 -13.42 -2.08 16.86
CA GLU A 97 -12.47 -1.39 17.74
C GLU A 97 -11.07 -2.02 17.73
N LYS A 98 -10.99 -3.36 17.70
CA LYS A 98 -9.71 -4.07 17.54
C LYS A 98 -9.08 -3.80 16.18
N TYR A 99 -9.87 -3.82 15.11
CA TYR A 99 -9.36 -3.61 13.76
C TYR A 99 -8.82 -2.19 13.57
N GLU A 100 -9.46 -1.18 14.16
CA GLU A 100 -8.96 0.21 14.15
C GLU A 100 -7.57 0.32 14.81
N GLN A 101 -7.36 -0.36 15.94
CA GLN A 101 -6.06 -0.40 16.62
C GLN A 101 -4.99 -1.11 15.77
N GLU A 102 -5.35 -2.21 15.10
CA GLU A 102 -4.44 -2.95 14.22
C GLU A 102 -4.06 -2.18 12.95
N ILE A 103 -4.99 -1.42 12.35
CA ILE A 103 -4.70 -0.57 11.20
C ILE A 103 -3.62 0.45 11.55
N GLU A 104 -3.75 1.09 12.72
CA GLU A 104 -2.81 2.12 13.14
C GLU A 104 -1.40 1.54 13.32
N ALA A 105 -1.29 0.37 13.95
CA ALA A 105 -0.02 -0.33 14.08
C ALA A 105 0.60 -0.70 12.71
N ARG A 106 -0.19 -1.29 11.80
CA ARG A 106 0.30 -1.66 10.46
C ARG A 106 0.73 -0.47 9.63
N ASN A 107 0.07 0.68 9.78
CA ASN A 107 0.44 1.88 9.03
C ASN A 107 1.79 2.42 9.50
N ARG A 108 2.06 2.43 10.82
CA ARG A 108 3.37 2.81 11.37
C ARG A 108 4.48 1.86 10.91
N GLU A 109 4.25 0.55 10.98
CA GLU A 109 5.22 -0.45 10.49
C GLU A 109 5.52 -0.26 8.98
N THR A 110 4.51 0.11 8.20
CA THR A 110 4.66 0.36 6.76
C THR A 110 5.52 1.61 6.49
N GLU A 111 5.32 2.68 7.27
CA GLU A 111 6.13 3.90 7.19
C GLU A 111 7.59 3.65 7.59
N GLU A 112 7.83 2.84 8.62
CA GLU A 112 9.19 2.49 9.07
C GLU A 112 9.94 1.58 8.08
N MET A 113 9.22 0.76 7.32
CA MET A 113 9.84 -0.20 6.41
C MET A 113 10.39 0.41 5.10
N CYS A 114 9.91 1.57 4.61
CA CYS A 114 9.96 1.95 3.18
C CYS A 114 11.04 2.97 2.69
#